data_AF-A0A352WM46-F1
#
_entry.id   AF-A0A352WM46-F1
#
_cell.length_a   1.000
_cell.length_b   1.000
_cell.length_c   1.000
_cell.angle_alpha   90.00
_cell.angle_beta   90.00
_cell.angle_gamma   90.00
#
_symmetry.space_group_name_H-M   'P 1'
#
loop_
_entity.id
_entity.type
_entity.pdbx_description
1 polymer ?
#
loop_
_entity_poly.entity_id
_entity_poly.type
_entity_poly.pdbx_seq_one_letter_code
_entity_poly.pdbx_strand_id
1 'polypeptide(L)'
;MTRKQSKNNHTNRPGKELHHHFCSFIRVRLTRILNLLPKMKQFSLPLRSAAVALFAALLFVPVHAQVDDCDGTRYRYTSAFENFNVSYDVEYGNAINATGLSQSLVVDIYEPEGDANTMRPLIIMAHGGFFIGGENDNPDVLALCQDLTKMGYVVGSITYRLGIDNFLDVSNALIRSVWRGYHDGKAAVRYFRKTAAEDGNPWGIDPDRIYFAGVSAGGFIGLHLAYVDDESEIPPQVDQEAPGMGGGMEGESGNPGYSSTVAGVVNIAGALKTVDYLSPGDESLVSVHGTDDGTVPFGTGMISLSLIPITEVDGSSIIHAAADELGIENCFTVLEGADHVAHVGNADAYYQTLGTVSGALSSWLCESYEPLCGAYEYDAVGVAEWLQAQHGQWRAFPTAVDAGEPLQIQWLASPKAVWNYEVYDASGRFIHTATGAGEWFAMPTGNLAAGLHFIRIPGTTESHRFWVQ
;
A
#
# COMPACT_ATOMS: atom_id res chain seq x y z
N MET A 1 6.76 58.66 36.09
CA MET A 1 6.23 57.61 36.99
C MET A 1 5.94 56.37 36.15
N THR A 2 6.91 55.47 35.94
CA THR A 2 7.07 54.20 36.68
C THR A 2 5.78 53.37 36.81
N ARG A 3 5.67 52.26 36.07
CA ARG A 3 5.97 50.90 36.60
C ARG A 3 5.81 49.79 35.55
N LYS A 4 6.79 48.89 35.56
CA LYS A 4 6.83 47.54 34.98
C LYS A 4 5.72 46.64 35.54
N GLN A 5 5.27 45.68 34.72
CA GLN A 5 5.04 44.26 35.06
C GLN A 5 4.76 43.51 33.74
N SER A 6 5.71 42.73 33.20
CA SER A 6 5.93 41.30 33.47
C SER A 6 4.63 40.48 33.46
N LYS A 7 4.38 39.75 32.35
CA LYS A 7 3.51 38.56 32.35
C LYS A 7 4.18 37.44 31.56
N ASN A 8 4.38 36.35 32.30
CA ASN A 8 4.92 35.06 31.88
C ASN A 8 4.04 34.39 30.82
N ASN A 9 4.71 33.75 29.86
CA ASN A 9 4.20 32.63 29.07
C ASN A 9 4.08 31.38 29.96
N HIS A 10 2.90 30.76 29.98
CA HIS A 10 2.75 29.32 30.24
C HIS A 10 1.63 28.78 29.35
N THR A 11 2.01 28.27 28.17
CA THR A 11 1.22 27.28 27.44
C THR A 11 1.74 25.89 27.85
N ASN A 12 0.90 25.15 28.57
CA ASN A 12 1.14 23.74 28.91
C ASN A 12 1.09 22.91 27.63
N ARG A 13 2.20 22.25 27.27
CA ARG A 13 2.23 21.14 26.30
C ARG A 13 2.22 19.80 27.08
N PRO A 14 1.35 18.84 26.76
CA PRO A 14 1.23 17.56 27.47
C PRO A 14 2.28 16.55 26.95
N GLY A 15 3.57 16.83 27.14
CA GLY A 15 4.65 15.97 26.63
C GLY A 15 5.87 15.81 27.55
N LYS A 16 5.96 16.57 28.65
CA LYS A 16 7.10 16.49 29.58
C LYS A 16 6.88 15.60 30.81
N GLU A 17 5.64 15.22 31.13
CA GLU A 17 5.37 14.37 32.30
C GLU A 17 5.65 12.88 32.05
N LEU A 18 5.49 12.38 30.81
CA LEU A 18 5.74 10.96 30.51
C LEU A 18 7.23 10.59 30.59
N HIS A 19 8.12 11.45 30.10
CA HIS A 19 9.58 11.21 30.12
C HIS A 19 10.18 11.31 31.53
N HIS A 20 9.64 12.18 32.39
CA HIS A 20 10.09 12.27 33.78
C HIS A 20 9.59 11.10 34.63
N HIS A 21 8.39 10.58 34.36
CA HIS A 21 7.92 9.36 35.01
C HIS A 21 8.71 8.12 34.59
N PHE A 22 9.10 7.98 33.31
CA PHE A 22 9.86 6.83 32.82
C PHE A 22 11.30 6.79 33.36
N CYS A 23 12.02 7.91 33.34
CA CYS A 23 13.37 8.00 33.92
C CYS A 23 13.37 7.86 35.45
N SER A 24 12.35 8.39 36.15
CA SER A 24 12.21 8.22 37.60
C SER A 24 11.89 6.77 37.98
N PHE A 25 11.07 6.06 37.19
CA PHE A 25 10.75 4.64 37.43
C PHE A 25 11.98 3.73 37.28
N ILE A 26 12.80 3.96 36.26
CA ILE A 26 14.03 3.18 36.01
C ILE A 26 15.07 3.46 37.10
N ARG A 27 15.25 4.71 37.53
CA ARG A 27 16.18 5.07 38.61
C ARG A 27 15.75 4.51 39.96
N VAL A 28 14.46 4.53 40.29
CA VAL A 28 13.93 3.96 41.54
C VAL A 28 14.02 2.43 41.55
N ARG A 29 13.81 1.76 40.40
CA ARG A 29 14.02 0.30 40.27
C ARG A 29 15.49 -0.10 40.38
N LEU A 30 16.43 0.56 39.69
CA LEU A 30 17.86 0.24 39.80
C LEU A 30 18.40 0.46 41.22
N THR A 31 17.98 1.52 41.90
CA THR A 31 18.47 1.83 43.27
C THR A 31 17.92 0.85 44.32
N ARG A 32 16.68 0.33 44.14
CA ARG A 32 16.14 -0.75 44.98
C ARG A 32 16.79 -2.12 44.68
N ILE A 33 17.15 -2.39 43.43
CA ILE A 33 17.84 -3.62 42.99
C ILE A 33 19.28 -3.67 43.54
N LEU A 34 20.02 -2.56 43.49
CA LEU A 34 21.37 -2.47 44.04
C LEU A 34 21.43 -2.65 45.57
N ASN A 35 20.36 -2.27 46.28
CA ASN A 35 20.23 -2.46 47.73
C ASN A 35 19.78 -3.87 48.16
N LEU A 36 19.41 -4.76 47.22
CA LEU A 36 19.03 -6.16 47.49
C LEU A 36 20.19 -7.15 47.31
N LEU A 37 21.21 -6.78 46.52
CA LEU A 37 22.42 -7.60 46.28
C LEU A 37 23.16 -8.03 47.56
N PRO A 38 23.25 -7.23 48.65
CA PRO A 38 23.89 -7.67 49.89
C PRO A 38 23.06 -8.70 50.67
N LYS A 39 21.74 -8.75 50.48
CA LYS A 39 20.82 -9.67 51.20
C LYS A 39 20.73 -11.06 50.56
N MET A 40 21.24 -11.24 49.34
CA MET A 40 21.24 -12.53 48.65
C MET A 40 22.28 -13.53 49.19
N LYS A 41 23.15 -13.11 50.12
CA LYS A 41 24.15 -14.00 50.75
C LYS A 41 23.56 -15.07 51.69
N GLN A 42 22.28 -14.97 52.08
CA GLN A 42 21.65 -15.88 53.06
C GLN A 42 20.80 -17.02 52.45
N PHE A 43 20.61 -17.08 51.14
CA PHE A 43 19.83 -18.17 50.51
C PHE A 43 20.72 -19.33 50.07
N SER A 44 20.21 -20.56 50.25
CA SER A 44 20.87 -21.80 49.88
C SER A 44 21.12 -21.89 48.36
N LEU A 45 22.19 -22.58 47.98
CA LEU A 45 22.68 -22.71 46.60
C LEU A 45 21.57 -23.00 45.54
N PRO A 46 20.58 -23.89 45.77
CA PRO A 46 19.56 -24.18 44.76
C PRO A 46 18.61 -23.00 44.47
N LEU A 47 18.38 -22.10 45.44
CA LEU A 47 17.48 -20.95 45.25
C LEU A 47 18.14 -19.84 44.40
N ARG A 48 19.47 -19.75 44.41
CA ARG A 48 20.22 -18.82 43.55
C ARG A 48 20.22 -19.26 42.10
N SER A 49 20.36 -20.57 41.85
CA SER A 49 20.34 -21.13 40.51
C SER A 49 18.97 -20.97 39.83
N ALA A 50 17.88 -21.14 40.59
CA ALA A 50 16.53 -20.91 40.08
C ALA A 50 16.27 -19.44 39.73
N ALA A 51 16.74 -18.50 40.55
CA ALA A 51 16.60 -17.06 40.28
C ALA A 51 17.42 -16.61 39.06
N VAL A 52 18.64 -17.15 38.87
CA VAL A 52 19.47 -16.87 37.69
C VAL A 52 18.89 -17.49 36.42
N ALA A 53 18.34 -18.71 36.49
CA ALA A 53 17.66 -19.35 35.36
C ALA A 53 16.39 -18.60 34.94
N LEU A 54 15.60 -18.09 35.90
CA LEU A 54 14.43 -17.27 35.61
C LEU A 54 14.82 -15.91 35.00
N PHE A 55 15.94 -15.33 35.44
CA PHE A 55 16.48 -14.07 34.87
C PHE A 55 17.07 -14.26 33.48
N ALA A 56 17.72 -15.40 33.20
CA ALA A 56 18.18 -15.77 31.87
C ALA A 56 17.01 -16.02 30.92
N ALA A 57 15.94 -16.69 31.38
CA ALA A 57 14.72 -16.88 30.60
C ALA A 57 14.01 -15.56 30.23
N LEU A 58 14.09 -14.54 31.08
CA LEU A 58 13.57 -13.19 30.80
C LEU A 58 14.45 -12.38 29.82
N LEU A 59 15.72 -12.76 29.61
CA LEU A 59 16.62 -12.15 28.63
C LEU A 59 16.49 -12.77 27.22
N PHE A 60 15.76 -13.88 27.09
CA PHE A 60 15.47 -14.57 25.82
C PHE A 60 14.01 -14.44 25.37
N VAL A 61 13.26 -13.47 25.91
CA VAL A 61 11.98 -13.09 25.29
C VAL A 61 12.35 -12.37 23.98
N PRO A 62 12.02 -12.92 22.80
CA PRO A 62 12.20 -12.18 21.56
C PRO A 62 11.34 -10.92 21.69
N VAL A 63 11.99 -9.76 21.75
CA VAL A 63 11.31 -8.49 21.52
C VAL A 63 10.99 -8.53 20.04
N HIS A 64 9.77 -8.96 19.69
CA HIS A 64 9.22 -8.63 18.39
C HIS A 64 9.17 -7.11 18.34
N ALA A 65 10.09 -6.50 17.62
CA ALA A 65 9.90 -5.13 17.17
C ALA A 65 8.58 -5.16 16.41
N GLN A 66 7.54 -4.52 16.95
CA GLN A 66 6.33 -4.30 16.19
C GLN A 66 6.75 -3.47 14.97
N VAL A 67 6.65 -4.06 13.78
CA VAL A 67 6.75 -3.30 12.54
C VAL A 67 5.58 -2.33 12.59
N ASP A 68 5.88 -1.03 12.58
CA ASP A 68 4.85 0.00 12.55
C ASP A 68 4.31 0.05 11.12
N ASP A 69 3.08 -0.44 10.93
CA ASP A 69 2.40 -0.44 9.63
C ASP A 69 2.06 0.97 9.14
N CYS A 70 2.09 1.96 10.05
CA CYS A 70 1.67 3.32 9.80
C CYS A 70 2.81 4.31 10.10
N ASP A 71 4.00 4.02 9.58
CA ASP A 71 5.25 4.75 9.83
C ASP A 71 5.32 6.16 9.19
N GLY A 72 4.26 6.56 8.48
CA GLY A 72 4.15 7.82 7.75
C GLY A 72 4.56 7.74 6.29
N THR A 73 5.17 6.64 5.86
CA THR A 73 5.60 6.40 4.47
C THR A 73 4.88 5.22 3.81
N ARG A 74 4.77 4.10 4.52
CA ARG A 74 4.07 2.89 4.11
C ARG A 74 2.61 3.20 3.80
N TYR A 75 2.09 2.53 2.78
CA TYR A 75 0.78 2.64 2.16
C TYR A 75 0.48 3.93 1.39
N ARG A 76 1.38 4.92 1.42
CA ARG A 76 1.18 6.24 0.81
C ARG A 76 2.17 6.61 -0.27
N TYR A 77 3.44 6.20 -0.10
CA TYR A 77 4.53 6.70 -0.93
C TYR A 77 5.37 5.55 -1.48
N THR A 78 5.74 5.63 -2.76
CA THR A 78 6.57 4.62 -3.45
C THR A 78 8.00 4.54 -2.91
N SER A 79 8.38 5.44 -2.00
CA SER A 79 9.67 5.43 -1.31
C SER A 79 9.70 4.52 -0.08
N ALA A 80 8.58 3.89 0.30
CA ALA A 80 8.54 2.96 1.42
C ALA A 80 9.43 1.72 1.17
N PHE A 81 9.45 1.23 -0.07
CA PHE A 81 10.31 0.13 -0.50
C PHE A 81 11.04 0.47 -1.80
N GLU A 82 12.35 0.21 -1.82
CA GLU A 82 13.18 0.46 -3.00
C GLU A 82 12.85 -0.49 -4.16
N ASN A 83 12.64 -1.77 -3.83
CA ASN A 83 12.46 -2.86 -4.77
C ASN A 83 11.26 -3.75 -4.41
N PHE A 84 10.87 -4.60 -5.35
CA PHE A 84 9.85 -5.61 -5.19
C PHE A 84 10.24 -6.88 -5.95
N ASN A 85 9.64 -8.01 -5.58
CA ASN A 85 9.74 -9.28 -6.27
C ASN A 85 8.41 -9.59 -6.97
N VAL A 86 8.47 -10.40 -8.03
CA VAL A 86 7.28 -10.87 -8.76
C VAL A 86 7.33 -12.39 -8.92
N SER A 87 6.25 -13.05 -8.53
CA SER A 87 5.97 -14.45 -8.88
C SER A 87 4.98 -14.48 -10.02
N TYR A 88 5.42 -14.90 -11.20
CA TYR A 88 4.62 -14.89 -12.43
C TYR A 88 3.74 -16.12 -12.57
N ASP A 89 2.59 -15.94 -13.20
CA ASP A 89 1.69 -16.99 -13.67
C ASP A 89 1.31 -18.04 -12.59
N VAL A 90 1.10 -17.59 -11.36
CA VAL A 90 0.65 -18.48 -10.28
C VAL A 90 -0.81 -18.85 -10.52
N GLU A 91 -1.11 -20.14 -10.70
CA GLU A 91 -2.50 -20.58 -10.90
C GLU A 91 -3.33 -20.38 -9.62
N TYR A 92 -4.38 -19.57 -9.73
CA TYR A 92 -5.33 -19.32 -8.65
C TYR A 92 -6.64 -20.09 -8.84
N GLY A 93 -6.94 -20.56 -10.05
CA GLY A 93 -8.21 -21.21 -10.36
C GLY A 93 -8.27 -21.84 -11.74
N ASN A 94 -9.38 -22.50 -12.03
CA ASN A 94 -9.66 -23.11 -13.33
C ASN A 94 -11.16 -23.08 -13.60
N ALA A 95 -11.55 -22.72 -14.83
CA ALA A 95 -12.96 -22.67 -15.22
C ALA A 95 -13.15 -22.93 -16.71
N ILE A 96 -14.38 -23.28 -17.10
CA ILE A 96 -14.75 -23.40 -18.51
C ILE A 96 -14.89 -22.00 -19.13
N ASN A 97 -14.21 -21.75 -20.24
CA ASN A 97 -14.19 -20.47 -20.93
C ASN A 97 -15.32 -20.32 -21.97
N ALA A 98 -15.37 -19.17 -22.64
CA ALA A 98 -16.39 -18.85 -23.64
C ALA A 98 -16.46 -19.83 -24.83
N THR A 99 -15.42 -20.65 -25.04
CA THR A 99 -15.38 -21.66 -26.11
C THR A 99 -15.75 -23.08 -25.62
N GLY A 100 -16.07 -23.24 -24.34
CA GLY A 100 -16.38 -24.52 -23.73
C GLY A 100 -15.15 -25.33 -23.30
N LEU A 101 -13.96 -24.73 -23.29
CA LEU A 101 -12.72 -25.38 -22.89
C LEU A 101 -12.32 -24.97 -21.47
N SER A 102 -11.69 -25.89 -20.73
CA SER A 102 -11.05 -25.56 -19.45
C SER A 102 -9.90 -24.58 -19.68
N GLN A 103 -9.87 -23.52 -18.88
CA GLN A 103 -8.86 -22.46 -18.87
C GLN A 103 -8.31 -22.33 -17.45
N SER A 104 -6.99 -22.41 -17.32
CA SER A 104 -6.27 -22.05 -16.10
C SER A 104 -6.30 -20.53 -15.94
N LEU A 105 -6.51 -20.08 -14.72
CA LEU A 105 -6.56 -18.67 -14.35
C LEU A 105 -5.35 -18.37 -13.48
N VAL A 106 -4.56 -17.39 -13.90
CA VAL A 106 -3.26 -17.09 -13.31
C VAL A 106 -3.17 -15.68 -12.77
N VAL A 107 -2.32 -15.48 -11.78
CA VAL A 107 -2.03 -14.20 -11.13
C VAL A 107 -0.53 -13.96 -11.07
N ASP A 108 -0.13 -12.72 -11.36
CA ASP A 108 1.22 -12.23 -11.07
C ASP A 108 1.20 -11.58 -9.68
N ILE A 109 2.03 -12.10 -8.77
CA ILE A 109 2.04 -11.67 -7.37
C ILE A 109 3.27 -10.83 -7.11
N TYR A 110 3.06 -9.56 -6.80
CA TYR A 110 4.07 -8.57 -6.50
C TYR A 110 4.19 -8.39 -4.98
N GLU A 111 5.41 -8.48 -4.46
CA GLU A 111 5.69 -8.34 -3.03
C GLU A 111 6.84 -7.36 -2.77
N PRO A 112 6.73 -6.45 -1.78
CA PRO A 112 7.83 -5.55 -1.43
C PRO A 112 9.05 -6.35 -0.96
N GLU A 113 10.24 -6.00 -1.47
CA GLU A 113 11.47 -6.66 -1.07
C GLU A 113 11.95 -6.14 0.30
N GLY A 114 12.32 -7.05 1.21
CA GLY A 114 12.85 -6.69 2.52
C GLY A 114 11.80 -6.24 3.54
N ASP A 115 10.51 -6.39 3.21
CA ASP A 115 9.42 -6.11 4.16
C ASP A 115 9.39 -7.14 5.29
N ALA A 116 9.47 -6.66 6.53
CA ALA A 116 9.39 -7.50 7.72
C ALA A 116 7.94 -7.75 8.18
N ASN A 117 6.95 -7.03 7.63
CA ASN A 117 5.55 -7.31 7.90
C ASN A 117 5.10 -8.58 7.14
N THR A 118 4.48 -9.50 7.87
CA THR A 118 3.96 -10.78 7.36
C THR A 118 2.43 -10.80 7.21
N MET A 119 1.75 -9.69 7.50
CA MET A 119 0.30 -9.50 7.44
C MET A 119 0.01 -8.22 6.66
N ARG A 120 0.24 -8.27 5.36
CA ARG A 120 0.19 -7.11 4.47
C ARG A 120 -1.16 -7.02 3.77
N PRO A 121 -1.76 -5.82 3.63
CA PRO A 121 -2.95 -5.64 2.81
C PRO A 121 -2.70 -6.10 1.37
N LEU A 122 -3.69 -6.78 0.80
CA LEU A 122 -3.67 -7.31 -0.55
C LEU A 122 -4.54 -6.45 -1.46
N ILE A 123 -4.03 -6.08 -2.63
CA ILE A 123 -4.82 -5.52 -3.73
C ILE A 123 -4.85 -6.56 -4.86
N ILE A 124 -6.03 -7.04 -5.22
CA ILE A 124 -6.21 -7.87 -6.41
C ILE A 124 -6.53 -6.94 -7.58
N MET A 125 -5.68 -6.88 -8.60
CA MET A 125 -5.82 -5.96 -9.73
C MET A 125 -6.31 -6.69 -10.98
N ALA A 126 -7.40 -6.22 -11.59
CA ALA A 126 -7.92 -6.74 -12.85
C ALA A 126 -7.74 -5.74 -14.00
N HIS A 127 -7.15 -6.19 -15.10
CA HIS A 127 -6.89 -5.38 -16.29
C HIS A 127 -8.17 -5.00 -17.06
N GLY A 128 -8.07 -3.97 -17.90
CA GLY A 128 -9.08 -3.59 -18.89
C GLY A 128 -9.00 -4.42 -20.17
N GLY A 129 -9.82 -4.07 -21.18
CA GLY A 129 -9.83 -4.78 -22.48
C GLY A 129 -11.18 -5.36 -22.88
N PHE A 130 -12.27 -4.81 -22.33
CA PHE A 130 -13.64 -5.07 -22.77
C PHE A 130 -14.05 -6.55 -22.70
N PHE A 131 -13.43 -7.32 -21.81
CA PHE A 131 -13.60 -8.77 -21.64
C PHE A 131 -13.26 -9.62 -22.88
N ILE A 132 -12.59 -9.05 -23.88
CA ILE A 132 -12.17 -9.76 -25.11
C ILE A 132 -10.67 -9.72 -25.34
N GLY A 133 -9.94 -8.96 -24.53
CA GLY A 133 -8.49 -8.85 -24.57
C GLY A 133 -7.93 -8.37 -23.23
N GLY A 134 -6.62 -8.42 -23.16
CA GLY A 134 -5.82 -7.95 -22.04
C GLY A 134 -5.20 -9.08 -21.23
N GLU A 135 -4.23 -8.72 -20.40
CA GLU A 135 -3.41 -9.64 -19.60
C GLU A 135 -3.03 -8.97 -18.27
N ASN A 136 -2.52 -9.78 -17.34
CA ASN A 136 -2.10 -9.37 -15.99
C ASN A 136 -0.86 -8.45 -15.93
N ASP A 137 -0.16 -8.24 -17.04
CA ASP A 137 0.99 -7.31 -17.15
C ASP A 137 0.75 -6.15 -18.13
N ASN A 138 -0.51 -5.94 -18.53
CA ASN A 138 -0.86 -4.89 -19.47
C ASN A 138 -0.45 -3.48 -18.98
N PRO A 139 -0.20 -2.52 -19.90
CA PRO A 139 0.22 -1.15 -19.54
C PRO A 139 -0.74 -0.38 -18.62
N ASP A 140 -2.02 -0.75 -18.59
CA ASP A 140 -3.04 -0.11 -17.75
C ASP A 140 -2.99 -0.53 -16.28
N VAL A 141 -2.37 -1.67 -15.97
CA VAL A 141 -2.24 -2.17 -14.59
C VAL A 141 -0.79 -2.26 -14.12
N LEU A 142 0.16 -2.52 -15.03
CA LEU A 142 1.54 -2.85 -14.67
C LEU A 142 2.20 -1.80 -13.76
N ALA A 143 2.16 -0.52 -14.16
CA ALA A 143 2.79 0.54 -13.38
C ALA A 143 2.12 0.72 -12.01
N LEU A 144 0.78 0.66 -11.95
CA LEU A 144 0.03 0.72 -10.70
C LEU A 144 0.40 -0.44 -9.77
N CYS A 145 0.48 -1.67 -10.30
CA CYS A 145 0.89 -2.84 -9.52
C CYS A 145 2.28 -2.66 -8.90
N GLN A 146 3.25 -2.17 -9.69
CA GLN A 146 4.62 -1.94 -9.23
C GLN A 146 4.68 -0.84 -8.15
N ASP A 147 4.02 0.29 -8.38
CA ASP A 147 4.08 1.43 -7.47
C ASP A 147 3.32 1.16 -6.17
N LEU A 148 2.14 0.53 -6.23
CA LEU A 148 1.42 0.09 -5.03
C LEU A 148 2.22 -0.95 -4.26
N THR A 149 2.92 -1.86 -4.92
CA THR A 149 3.80 -2.82 -4.23
C THR A 149 4.93 -2.10 -3.47
N LYS A 150 5.54 -1.09 -4.08
CA LYS A 150 6.56 -0.26 -3.42
C LYS A 150 6.04 0.58 -2.26
N MET A 151 4.72 0.77 -2.16
CA MET A 151 4.08 1.38 -0.99
C MET A 151 3.88 0.39 0.17
N GLY A 152 4.12 -0.91 -0.02
CA GLY A 152 4.00 -1.93 1.04
C GLY A 152 2.73 -2.79 0.96
N TYR A 153 1.98 -2.71 -0.13
CA TYR A 153 0.90 -3.64 -0.45
C TYR A 153 1.48 -4.91 -1.09
N VAL A 154 0.82 -6.05 -0.90
CA VAL A 154 0.96 -7.17 -1.85
C VAL A 154 -0.04 -6.93 -2.97
N VAL A 155 0.38 -7.08 -4.22
CA VAL A 155 -0.52 -6.88 -5.37
C VAL A 155 -0.60 -8.16 -6.19
N GLY A 156 -1.80 -8.71 -6.37
CA GLY A 156 -2.06 -9.83 -7.26
C GLY A 156 -2.74 -9.35 -8.55
N SER A 157 -2.00 -9.25 -9.65
CA SER A 157 -2.56 -8.88 -10.95
C SER A 157 -3.09 -10.11 -11.67
N ILE A 158 -4.41 -10.19 -11.88
CA ILE A 158 -5.07 -11.42 -12.34
C ILE A 158 -5.36 -11.40 -13.83
N THR A 159 -5.26 -12.58 -14.46
CA THR A 159 -6.00 -12.90 -15.68
C THR A 159 -7.42 -13.34 -15.31
N TYR A 160 -8.37 -13.19 -16.21
CA TYR A 160 -9.73 -13.71 -16.07
C TYR A 160 -10.25 -14.21 -17.43
N ARG A 161 -11.34 -14.98 -17.45
CA ARG A 161 -11.86 -15.55 -18.70
C ARG A 161 -12.33 -14.46 -19.65
N LEU A 162 -11.69 -14.40 -20.81
CA LEU A 162 -12.05 -13.53 -21.92
C LEU A 162 -12.90 -14.26 -22.96
N GLY A 163 -13.56 -13.48 -23.81
CA GLY A 163 -14.15 -13.95 -25.06
C GLY A 163 -15.66 -13.70 -25.17
N ILE A 164 -16.15 -13.90 -26.39
CA ILE A 164 -17.55 -13.82 -26.78
C ILE A 164 -18.00 -15.23 -27.14
N ASP A 165 -18.99 -15.75 -26.43
CA ASP A 165 -19.53 -17.10 -26.64
C ASP A 165 -20.55 -17.17 -27.80
N ASN A 166 -21.13 -16.03 -28.17
CA ASN A 166 -22.07 -15.92 -29.28
C ASN A 166 -21.93 -14.61 -30.06
N PHE A 167 -21.20 -14.65 -31.18
CA PHE A 167 -21.00 -13.49 -32.06
C PHE A 167 -22.27 -13.02 -32.79
N LEU A 168 -23.34 -13.81 -32.81
CA LEU A 168 -24.64 -13.39 -33.37
C LEU A 168 -25.48 -12.59 -32.37
N ASP A 169 -25.11 -12.61 -31.08
CA ASP A 169 -25.80 -11.95 -29.98
C ASP A 169 -24.78 -11.35 -29.01
N VAL A 170 -23.98 -10.42 -29.54
CA VAL A 170 -22.84 -9.81 -28.85
C VAL A 170 -23.26 -9.13 -27.55
N SER A 171 -24.43 -8.48 -27.53
CA SER A 171 -24.92 -7.76 -26.35
C SER A 171 -25.13 -8.70 -25.16
N ASN A 172 -25.81 -9.83 -25.35
CA ASN A 172 -26.00 -10.81 -24.27
C ASN A 172 -24.71 -11.60 -23.98
N ALA A 173 -23.87 -11.84 -25.00
CA ALA A 173 -22.58 -12.52 -24.81
C ALA A 173 -21.63 -11.74 -23.91
N LEU A 174 -21.60 -10.40 -24.01
CA LEU A 174 -20.76 -9.56 -23.16
C LEU A 174 -21.27 -9.50 -21.72
N ILE A 175 -22.58 -9.52 -21.49
CA ILE A 175 -23.14 -9.66 -20.14
C ILE A 175 -22.65 -10.96 -19.50
N ARG A 176 -22.65 -12.06 -20.25
CA ARG A 176 -22.06 -13.33 -19.81
C ARG A 176 -20.55 -13.26 -19.62
N SER A 177 -19.82 -12.43 -20.39
CA SER A 177 -18.39 -12.18 -20.16
C SER A 177 -18.12 -11.49 -18.84
N VAL A 178 -18.92 -10.48 -18.47
CA VAL A 178 -18.86 -9.84 -17.15
C VAL A 178 -19.06 -10.87 -16.06
N TRP A 179 -20.07 -11.73 -16.19
CA TRP A 179 -20.36 -12.79 -15.21
C TRP A 179 -19.21 -13.79 -15.03
N ARG A 180 -18.54 -14.19 -16.12
CA ARG A 180 -17.34 -15.03 -16.03
C ARG A 180 -16.22 -14.33 -15.26
N GLY A 181 -15.94 -13.08 -15.59
CA GLY A 181 -14.94 -12.26 -14.89
C GLY A 181 -15.27 -12.06 -13.40
N TYR A 182 -16.54 -11.85 -13.07
CA TYR A 182 -17.06 -11.78 -11.70
C TYR A 182 -16.73 -13.04 -10.89
N HIS A 183 -17.03 -14.24 -11.42
CA HIS A 183 -16.68 -15.51 -10.77
C HIS A 183 -15.16 -15.69 -10.61
N ASP A 184 -14.38 -15.26 -11.60
CA ASP A 184 -12.93 -15.41 -11.61
C ASP A 184 -12.28 -14.48 -10.57
N GLY A 185 -12.74 -13.23 -10.48
CA GLY A 185 -12.33 -12.29 -9.43
C GLY A 185 -12.62 -12.82 -8.03
N LYS A 186 -13.82 -13.39 -7.80
CA LYS A 186 -14.16 -14.04 -6.53
C LYS A 186 -13.26 -15.23 -6.23
N ALA A 187 -12.93 -16.06 -7.23
CA ALA A 187 -12.01 -17.17 -7.05
C ALA A 187 -10.58 -16.73 -6.68
N ALA A 188 -10.11 -15.58 -7.20
CA ALA A 188 -8.84 -14.99 -6.80
C ALA A 188 -8.84 -14.54 -5.33
N VAL A 189 -9.90 -13.89 -4.85
CA VAL A 189 -10.04 -13.54 -3.43
C VAL A 189 -9.98 -14.80 -2.56
N ARG A 190 -10.72 -15.84 -2.94
CA ARG A 190 -10.73 -17.12 -2.23
C ARG A 190 -9.37 -17.83 -2.26
N TYR A 191 -8.60 -17.73 -3.34
CA TYR A 191 -7.25 -18.28 -3.45
C TYR A 191 -6.32 -17.70 -2.38
N PHE A 192 -6.25 -16.38 -2.25
CA PHE A 192 -5.40 -15.73 -1.25
C PHE A 192 -5.85 -16.08 0.17
N ARG A 193 -7.16 -16.11 0.42
CA ARG A 193 -7.70 -16.49 1.72
C ARG A 193 -7.44 -17.96 2.07
N LYS A 194 -7.54 -18.88 1.09
CA LYS A 194 -7.15 -20.30 1.24
C LYS A 194 -5.67 -20.44 1.58
N THR A 195 -4.79 -19.81 0.79
CA THR A 195 -3.35 -19.95 0.97
C THR A 195 -2.88 -19.38 2.32
N ALA A 196 -3.51 -18.30 2.79
CA ALA A 196 -3.30 -17.79 4.15
C ALA A 196 -3.72 -18.79 5.23
N ALA A 197 -4.87 -19.47 5.05
CA ALA A 197 -5.42 -20.41 6.03
C ALA A 197 -4.72 -21.79 6.06
N GLU A 198 -4.32 -22.31 4.89
CA GLU A 198 -3.87 -23.70 4.74
C GLU A 198 -2.39 -23.84 4.40
N ASP A 199 -1.85 -22.91 3.61
CA ASP A 199 -0.53 -23.05 3.00
C ASP A 199 0.55 -22.25 3.76
N GLY A 200 0.24 -21.79 4.97
CA GLY A 200 1.15 -21.06 5.85
C GLY A 200 1.35 -19.59 5.44
N ASN A 201 0.41 -19.02 4.68
CA ASN A 201 0.45 -17.64 4.21
C ASN A 201 1.74 -17.30 3.43
N PRO A 202 2.03 -17.99 2.31
CA PRO A 202 3.27 -17.84 1.58
C PRO A 202 3.48 -16.43 1.04
N TRP A 203 2.40 -15.70 0.80
CA TRP A 203 2.38 -14.34 0.28
C TRP A 203 2.36 -13.28 1.40
N GLY A 204 2.40 -13.68 2.67
CA GLY A 204 2.40 -12.79 3.83
C GLY A 204 1.29 -11.72 3.79
N ILE A 205 0.08 -12.12 3.35
CA ILE A 205 -1.08 -11.22 3.24
C ILE A 205 -1.94 -11.26 4.50
N ASP A 206 -2.64 -10.18 4.80
CA ASP A 206 -3.70 -10.16 5.80
C ASP A 206 -5.04 -10.56 5.14
N PRO A 207 -5.63 -11.72 5.49
CA PRO A 207 -6.84 -12.23 4.85
C PRO A 207 -8.10 -11.40 5.16
N ASP A 208 -8.02 -10.48 6.12
CA ASP A 208 -9.08 -9.55 6.48
C ASP A 208 -8.93 -8.18 5.77
N ARG A 209 -7.81 -7.95 5.08
CA ARG A 209 -7.50 -6.70 4.36
C ARG A 209 -7.24 -6.96 2.88
N ILE A 210 -8.26 -7.47 2.19
CA ILE A 210 -8.23 -7.75 0.75
C ILE A 210 -9.08 -6.73 0.02
N TYR A 211 -8.50 -6.00 -0.91
CA TYR A 211 -9.17 -5.02 -1.77
C TYR A 211 -9.20 -5.53 -3.20
N PHE A 212 -10.27 -5.22 -3.94
CA PHE A 212 -10.34 -5.52 -5.36
C PHE A 212 -10.22 -4.23 -6.17
N ALA A 213 -9.21 -4.15 -7.01
CA ALA A 213 -8.97 -3.04 -7.92
C ALA A 213 -9.17 -3.48 -9.37
N GLY A 214 -9.64 -2.59 -10.21
CA GLY A 214 -9.69 -2.89 -11.63
C GLY A 214 -9.83 -1.68 -12.53
N VAL A 215 -9.36 -1.86 -13.76
CA VAL A 215 -9.36 -0.84 -14.81
C VAL A 215 -10.37 -1.22 -15.89
N SER A 216 -11.24 -0.29 -16.29
CA SER A 216 -12.23 -0.50 -17.36
C SER A 216 -13.06 -1.77 -17.09
N ALA A 217 -12.93 -2.82 -17.92
CA ALA A 217 -13.55 -4.13 -17.69
C ALA A 217 -13.22 -4.74 -16.31
N GLY A 218 -12.00 -4.58 -15.80
CA GLY A 218 -11.66 -4.99 -14.44
C GLY A 218 -12.40 -4.19 -13.37
N GLY A 219 -12.67 -2.91 -13.62
CA GLY A 219 -13.48 -2.07 -12.73
C GLY A 219 -14.94 -2.55 -12.65
N PHE A 220 -15.51 -3.01 -13.78
CA PHE A 220 -16.79 -3.71 -13.78
C PHE A 220 -16.73 -4.96 -12.90
N ILE A 221 -15.68 -5.79 -13.01
CA ILE A 221 -15.53 -6.99 -12.15
C ILE A 221 -15.55 -6.59 -10.67
N GLY A 222 -14.72 -5.62 -10.27
CA GLY A 222 -14.63 -5.18 -8.88
C GLY A 222 -15.96 -4.64 -8.33
N LEU A 223 -16.62 -3.77 -9.08
CA LEU A 223 -17.91 -3.19 -8.67
C LEU A 223 -19.00 -4.25 -8.53
N HIS A 224 -19.13 -5.16 -9.50
CA HIS A 224 -20.14 -6.22 -9.41
C HIS A 224 -19.78 -7.23 -8.31
N LEU A 225 -18.48 -7.49 -8.08
CA LEU A 225 -18.01 -8.39 -7.03
C LEU A 225 -18.43 -7.92 -5.63
N ALA A 226 -18.35 -6.62 -5.37
CA ALA A 226 -18.77 -6.05 -4.09
C ALA A 226 -20.28 -5.90 -3.97
N TYR A 227 -20.95 -5.37 -5.00
CA TYR A 227 -22.32 -4.89 -4.84
C TYR A 227 -23.40 -5.82 -5.38
N VAL A 228 -23.06 -6.92 -6.05
CA VAL A 228 -24.06 -7.94 -6.41
C VAL A 228 -24.13 -9.00 -5.31
N ASP A 229 -25.18 -8.94 -4.50
CA ASP A 229 -25.33 -9.72 -3.27
C ASP A 229 -26.67 -10.48 -3.15
N ASP A 230 -27.59 -10.31 -4.12
CA ASP A 230 -28.85 -11.05 -4.19
C ASP A 230 -28.95 -11.92 -5.47
N GLU A 231 -29.44 -13.16 -5.32
CA GLU A 231 -29.61 -14.10 -6.46
C GLU A 231 -30.54 -13.55 -7.56
N SER A 232 -31.45 -12.62 -7.24
CA SER A 232 -32.31 -11.96 -8.22
C SER A 232 -31.60 -10.94 -9.11
N GLU A 233 -30.39 -10.53 -8.74
CA GLU A 233 -29.52 -9.62 -9.51
C GLU A 233 -28.66 -10.35 -10.55
N ILE A 234 -28.64 -11.68 -10.49
CA ILE A 234 -28.02 -12.52 -11.52
C ILE A 234 -28.67 -12.18 -12.86
N PRO A 235 -27.89 -11.75 -13.88
CA PRO A 235 -28.47 -11.33 -15.14
C PRO A 235 -29.27 -12.48 -15.79
N PRO A 236 -30.46 -12.22 -16.35
CA PRO A 236 -31.28 -13.26 -16.98
C PRO A 236 -30.63 -13.92 -18.20
N GLN A 237 -29.56 -13.33 -18.74
CA GLN A 237 -28.73 -13.88 -19.80
C GLN A 237 -27.79 -15.00 -19.33
N VAL A 238 -27.61 -15.15 -18.02
CA VAL A 238 -26.76 -16.16 -17.40
C VAL A 238 -27.59 -17.41 -17.13
N ASP A 239 -27.30 -18.48 -17.86
CA ASP A 239 -27.83 -19.81 -17.57
C ASP A 239 -26.89 -20.51 -16.59
N GLN A 240 -27.29 -20.60 -15.32
CA GLN A 240 -26.52 -21.20 -14.24
C GLN A 240 -26.28 -22.72 -14.42
N GLU A 241 -27.00 -23.38 -15.33
CA GLU A 241 -26.75 -24.79 -15.68
C GLU A 241 -25.71 -24.94 -16.81
N ALA A 242 -25.35 -23.83 -17.47
CA ALA A 242 -24.37 -23.86 -18.55
C ALA A 242 -22.94 -24.01 -18.01
N PRO A 243 -22.06 -24.78 -18.68
CA PRO A 243 -20.67 -24.94 -18.27
C PRO A 243 -19.94 -23.61 -18.13
N GLY A 244 -19.33 -23.38 -16.96
CA GLY A 244 -18.60 -22.15 -16.65
C GLY A 244 -19.46 -20.96 -16.24
N MET A 245 -20.79 -21.13 -16.13
CA MET A 245 -21.72 -20.08 -15.69
C MET A 245 -22.37 -20.38 -14.32
N GLY A 246 -22.31 -21.63 -13.87
CA GLY A 246 -22.89 -22.08 -12.62
C GLY A 246 -22.13 -21.65 -11.37
N GLY A 247 -22.62 -22.12 -10.23
CA GLY A 247 -22.07 -21.84 -8.90
C GLY A 247 -22.79 -20.72 -8.13
N GLY A 248 -23.93 -20.24 -8.62
CA GLY A 248 -24.67 -19.12 -8.01
C GLY A 248 -23.81 -17.86 -8.00
N MET A 249 -23.93 -17.05 -6.96
CA MET A 249 -23.12 -15.84 -6.79
C MET A 249 -21.62 -16.10 -6.53
N GLU A 250 -21.23 -17.29 -6.07
CA GLU A 250 -19.81 -17.57 -5.77
C GLU A 250 -19.04 -18.09 -6.98
N GLY A 251 -19.74 -18.73 -7.91
CA GLY A 251 -19.14 -19.35 -9.07
C GLY A 251 -18.30 -20.59 -8.77
N GLU A 252 -17.85 -21.24 -9.84
CA GLU A 252 -17.10 -22.51 -9.78
C GLU A 252 -15.62 -22.36 -10.16
N SER A 253 -15.12 -21.12 -10.32
CA SER A 253 -13.77 -20.87 -10.85
C SER A 253 -12.62 -21.27 -9.91
N GLY A 254 -12.92 -21.70 -8.69
CA GLY A 254 -11.95 -22.28 -7.77
C GLY A 254 -12.14 -21.91 -6.31
N ASN A 255 -11.39 -22.62 -5.46
CA ASN A 255 -11.25 -22.39 -4.02
C ASN A 255 -12.59 -22.34 -3.24
N PRO A 256 -13.50 -23.31 -3.43
CA PRO A 256 -14.79 -23.31 -2.73
C PRO A 256 -14.61 -23.43 -1.21
N GLY A 257 -15.54 -22.85 -0.45
CA GLY A 257 -15.52 -22.90 1.01
C GLY A 257 -14.75 -21.76 1.70
N TYR A 258 -14.08 -20.90 0.93
CA TYR A 258 -13.49 -19.65 1.41
C TYR A 258 -14.39 -18.47 1.05
N SER A 259 -14.38 -17.44 1.89
CA SER A 259 -15.08 -16.19 1.59
C SER A 259 -14.45 -15.49 0.38
N SER A 260 -15.28 -14.90 -0.47
CA SER A 260 -14.90 -13.99 -1.56
C SER A 260 -15.07 -12.51 -1.21
N THR A 261 -15.40 -12.19 0.05
CA THR A 261 -15.60 -10.82 0.56
C THR A 261 -14.31 -10.02 0.50
N VAL A 262 -14.46 -8.74 0.17
CA VAL A 262 -13.39 -7.74 0.11
C VAL A 262 -13.64 -6.63 1.12
N ALA A 263 -12.61 -5.89 1.50
CA ALA A 263 -12.71 -4.75 2.41
C ALA A 263 -13.07 -3.45 1.69
N GLY A 264 -12.95 -3.43 0.37
CA GLY A 264 -13.20 -2.25 -0.46
C GLY A 264 -12.88 -2.52 -1.93
N VAL A 265 -13.41 -1.64 -2.79
CA VAL A 265 -13.23 -1.69 -4.24
C VAL A 265 -12.55 -0.44 -4.75
N VAL A 266 -11.63 -0.61 -5.71
CA VAL A 266 -10.99 0.45 -6.47
C VAL A 266 -11.41 0.34 -7.94
N ASN A 267 -12.20 1.29 -8.40
CA ASN A 267 -12.78 1.34 -9.73
C ASN A 267 -12.12 2.43 -10.58
N ILE A 268 -11.32 2.04 -11.57
CA ILE A 268 -10.67 2.99 -12.49
C ILE A 268 -11.37 2.90 -13.85
N ALA A 269 -12.15 3.92 -14.19
CA ALA A 269 -12.92 4.00 -15.44
C ALA A 269 -13.84 2.79 -15.73
N GLY A 270 -14.36 2.13 -14.70
CA GLY A 270 -15.41 1.10 -14.82
C GLY A 270 -16.80 1.64 -14.49
N ALA A 271 -17.80 0.76 -14.62
CA ALA A 271 -19.20 1.08 -14.34
C ALA A 271 -19.94 -0.14 -13.77
N LEU A 272 -21.08 0.13 -13.14
CA LEU A 272 -21.97 -0.86 -12.56
C LEU A 272 -23.23 -0.97 -13.41
N LYS A 273 -23.85 -2.15 -13.48
CA LYS A 273 -25.06 -2.33 -14.29
C LYS A 273 -26.19 -1.35 -13.88
N THR A 274 -26.37 -1.16 -12.58
CA THR A 274 -27.29 -0.18 -11.99
C THR A 274 -26.81 0.13 -10.56
N VAL A 275 -26.99 1.36 -10.10
CA VAL A 275 -26.76 1.71 -8.69
C VAL A 275 -27.76 1.11 -7.72
N ASP A 276 -28.85 0.51 -8.21
CA ASP A 276 -29.83 -0.19 -7.37
C ASP A 276 -29.24 -1.41 -6.64
N TYR A 277 -28.06 -1.88 -7.06
CA TYR A 277 -27.31 -2.94 -6.38
C TYR A 277 -26.61 -2.44 -5.10
N LEU A 278 -26.41 -1.12 -4.94
CA LEU A 278 -25.80 -0.61 -3.71
C LEU A 278 -26.82 -0.62 -2.56
N SER A 279 -26.34 -1.05 -1.39
CA SER A 279 -27.08 -1.13 -0.14
C SER A 279 -26.34 -0.47 1.03
N PRO A 280 -27.04 0.03 2.07
CA PRO A 280 -26.37 0.60 3.24
C PRO A 280 -25.52 -0.47 3.96
N GLY A 281 -24.23 -0.19 4.12
CA GLY A 281 -23.28 -1.10 4.77
C GLY A 281 -22.36 -1.86 3.81
N ASP A 282 -22.51 -1.64 2.50
CA ASP A 282 -21.62 -2.19 1.48
C ASP A 282 -20.16 -1.69 1.62
N GLU A 283 -19.27 -2.39 0.93
CA GLU A 283 -17.84 -2.14 0.93
C GLU A 283 -17.45 -0.74 0.44
N SER A 284 -16.42 -0.17 1.07
CA SER A 284 -15.91 1.16 0.75
C SER A 284 -15.43 1.26 -0.70
N LEU A 285 -15.68 2.41 -1.34
CA LEU A 285 -15.47 2.61 -2.78
C LEU A 285 -14.42 3.69 -3.08
N VAL A 286 -13.44 3.40 -3.93
CA VAL A 286 -12.59 4.41 -4.57
C VAL A 286 -12.89 4.40 -6.06
N SER A 287 -13.14 5.57 -6.68
CA SER A 287 -13.11 5.67 -8.15
C SER A 287 -12.20 6.77 -8.68
N VAL A 288 -11.73 6.56 -9.91
CA VAL A 288 -11.08 7.58 -10.74
C VAL A 288 -11.66 7.47 -12.15
N HIS A 289 -12.18 8.57 -12.69
CA HIS A 289 -12.90 8.52 -13.98
C HIS A 289 -12.78 9.86 -14.73
N GLY A 290 -12.56 9.79 -16.05
CA GLY A 290 -12.54 10.95 -16.94
C GLY A 290 -13.95 11.41 -17.34
N THR A 291 -14.16 12.72 -17.45
CA THR A 291 -15.49 13.27 -17.83
C THR A 291 -15.82 13.11 -19.31
N ASP A 292 -14.78 12.98 -20.15
CA ASP A 292 -14.89 12.87 -21.61
C ASP A 292 -14.64 11.41 -22.06
N ASP A 293 -14.81 10.45 -21.15
CA ASP A 293 -14.67 9.01 -21.43
C ASP A 293 -15.67 8.57 -22.51
N GLY A 294 -15.13 8.30 -23.70
CA GLY A 294 -15.92 7.87 -24.86
C GLY A 294 -16.26 6.38 -24.89
N THR A 295 -15.80 5.59 -23.91
CA THR A 295 -15.92 4.13 -23.89
C THR A 295 -16.83 3.66 -22.77
N VAL A 296 -16.59 4.11 -21.55
CA VAL A 296 -17.40 3.85 -20.36
C VAL A 296 -18.00 5.18 -19.93
N PRO A 297 -19.33 5.30 -19.77
CA PRO A 297 -19.91 6.59 -19.45
C PRO A 297 -19.47 7.03 -18.05
N PHE A 298 -19.11 8.30 -17.92
CA PHE A 298 -18.85 8.93 -16.61
C PHE A 298 -20.10 8.97 -15.72
N GLY A 299 -21.28 9.17 -16.33
CA GLY A 299 -22.60 9.10 -15.70
C GLY A 299 -23.40 7.88 -16.15
N THR A 300 -24.73 7.95 -16.18
CA THR A 300 -25.55 6.89 -16.79
C THR A 300 -25.44 6.95 -18.31
N GLY A 301 -25.19 5.82 -18.96
CA GLY A 301 -25.10 5.77 -20.42
C GLY A 301 -25.00 4.37 -21.01
N MET A 302 -25.14 4.31 -22.34
CA MET A 302 -25.07 3.07 -23.10
C MET A 302 -23.63 2.69 -23.43
N ILE A 303 -23.16 1.54 -22.94
CA ILE A 303 -21.93 0.91 -23.43
C ILE A 303 -22.19 0.37 -24.84
N SER A 304 -21.26 0.65 -25.75
CA SER A 304 -21.34 0.16 -27.14
C SER A 304 -20.03 -0.48 -27.56
N LEU A 305 -20.11 -1.63 -28.25
CA LEU A 305 -18.96 -2.21 -28.95
C LEU A 305 -19.03 -1.83 -30.42
N SER A 306 -18.10 -0.97 -30.86
CA SER A 306 -18.12 -0.33 -32.18
C SER A 306 -19.39 0.52 -32.41
N LEU A 307 -20.49 -0.08 -32.87
CA LEU A 307 -21.80 0.59 -33.05
C LEU A 307 -22.96 -0.27 -32.54
N ILE A 308 -22.64 -1.38 -31.86
CA ILE A 308 -23.63 -2.30 -31.31
C ILE A 308 -23.88 -1.87 -29.86
N PRO A 309 -25.11 -1.42 -29.53
CA PRO A 309 -25.46 -1.12 -28.14
C PRO A 309 -25.46 -2.41 -27.32
N ILE A 310 -24.75 -2.41 -26.19
CA ILE A 310 -24.61 -3.57 -25.32
C ILE A 310 -25.62 -3.48 -24.19
N THR A 311 -25.45 -2.51 -23.31
CA THR A 311 -26.32 -2.29 -22.16
C THR A 311 -26.10 -0.89 -21.59
N GLU A 312 -27.14 -0.32 -21.01
CA GLU A 312 -27.04 0.91 -20.23
C GLU A 312 -26.45 0.58 -18.85
N VAL A 313 -25.57 1.43 -18.34
CA VAL A 313 -24.85 1.25 -17.07
C VAL A 313 -24.75 2.58 -16.35
N ASP A 314 -24.46 2.53 -15.06
CA ASP A 314 -24.16 3.68 -14.23
C ASP A 314 -22.65 3.83 -14.04
N GLY A 315 -22.10 4.93 -14.54
CA GLY A 315 -20.71 5.33 -14.35
C GLY A 315 -20.41 5.85 -12.96
N SER A 316 -19.12 6.09 -12.70
CA SER A 316 -18.60 6.48 -11.38
C SER A 316 -19.34 7.67 -10.76
N SER A 317 -19.75 8.68 -11.53
CA SER A 317 -20.46 9.83 -10.95
C SER A 317 -21.82 9.48 -10.35
N ILE A 318 -22.54 8.53 -10.95
CA ILE A 318 -23.84 8.08 -10.45
C ILE A 318 -23.65 7.10 -9.30
N ILE A 319 -22.66 6.20 -9.41
CA ILE A 319 -22.31 5.27 -8.34
C ILE A 319 -21.93 6.03 -7.06
N HIS A 320 -21.08 7.05 -7.15
CA HIS A 320 -20.67 7.82 -5.98
C HIS A 320 -21.80 8.67 -5.39
N ALA A 321 -22.68 9.23 -6.22
CA ALA A 321 -23.87 9.91 -5.72
C ALA A 321 -24.79 8.96 -4.92
N ALA A 322 -24.98 7.74 -5.40
CA ALA A 322 -25.74 6.71 -4.67
C ALA A 322 -25.03 6.28 -3.38
N ALA A 323 -23.70 6.08 -3.44
CA ALA A 323 -22.89 5.75 -2.27
C ALA A 323 -23.00 6.81 -1.16
N ASP A 324 -22.98 8.09 -1.52
CA ASP A 324 -23.19 9.21 -0.59
C ASP A 324 -24.59 9.18 0.06
N GLU A 325 -25.64 8.89 -0.73
CA GLU A 325 -27.01 8.78 -0.22
C GLU A 325 -27.20 7.62 0.75
N LEU A 326 -26.49 6.51 0.51
CA LEU A 326 -26.54 5.29 1.32
C LEU A 326 -25.57 5.33 2.52
N GLY A 327 -24.68 6.33 2.57
CA GLY A 327 -23.67 6.46 3.62
C GLY A 327 -22.52 5.45 3.50
N ILE A 328 -22.26 4.95 2.30
CA ILE A 328 -21.11 4.09 1.99
C ILE A 328 -19.85 4.97 1.96
N GLU A 329 -18.81 4.57 2.69
CA GLU A 329 -17.53 5.29 2.69
C GLU A 329 -16.93 5.26 1.29
N ASN A 330 -16.70 6.43 0.71
CA ASN A 330 -16.23 6.50 -0.66
C ASN A 330 -15.28 7.68 -0.93
N CYS A 331 -14.46 7.53 -1.96
CA CYS A 331 -13.56 8.54 -2.48
C CYS A 331 -13.59 8.59 -4.01
N PHE A 332 -13.81 9.77 -4.60
CA PHE A 332 -13.91 9.93 -6.04
C PHE A 332 -13.03 11.06 -6.57
N THR A 333 -12.17 10.72 -7.53
CA THR A 333 -11.42 11.72 -8.32
C THR A 333 -11.95 11.80 -9.73
N VAL A 334 -12.42 12.99 -10.10
CA VAL A 334 -12.87 13.31 -11.46
C VAL A 334 -11.70 13.88 -12.26
N LEU A 335 -11.39 13.25 -13.39
CA LEU A 335 -10.38 13.73 -14.33
C LEU A 335 -11.06 14.59 -15.41
N GLU A 336 -11.17 15.89 -15.14
CA GLU A 336 -11.83 16.85 -16.03
C GLU A 336 -11.22 16.85 -17.46
N GLY A 337 -12.06 16.60 -18.47
CA GLY A 337 -11.69 16.55 -19.89
C GLY A 337 -10.83 15.34 -20.28
N ALA A 338 -10.63 14.37 -19.37
CA ALA A 338 -9.85 13.19 -19.66
C ALA A 338 -10.72 12.09 -20.32
N ASP A 339 -10.10 11.35 -21.23
CA ASP A 339 -10.71 10.21 -21.94
C ASP A 339 -10.56 8.90 -21.13
N HIS A 340 -11.03 7.80 -21.69
CA HIS A 340 -11.00 6.47 -21.11
C HIS A 340 -9.59 6.04 -20.69
N VAL A 341 -9.44 5.60 -19.43
CA VAL A 341 -8.17 5.05 -18.90
C VAL A 341 -7.00 6.04 -19.11
N ALA A 342 -7.25 7.32 -18.80
CA ALA A 342 -6.32 8.40 -19.07
C ALA A 342 -4.91 8.18 -18.46
N HIS A 343 -4.81 7.43 -17.35
CA HIS A 343 -3.54 7.18 -16.67
C HIS A 343 -2.51 6.40 -17.51
N VAL A 344 -2.94 5.68 -18.56
CA VAL A 344 -1.99 4.97 -19.45
C VAL A 344 -1.18 5.95 -20.30
N GLY A 345 -1.82 7.02 -20.77
CA GLY A 345 -1.23 7.94 -21.74
C GLY A 345 -0.91 9.33 -21.19
N ASN A 346 -1.40 9.66 -19.99
CA ASN A 346 -1.27 10.97 -19.37
C ASN A 346 -0.67 10.82 -17.97
N ALA A 347 0.52 11.39 -17.79
CA ALA A 347 1.25 11.34 -16.53
C ALA A 347 0.46 11.98 -15.39
N ASP A 348 -0.12 13.17 -15.58
CA ASP A 348 -0.93 13.82 -14.54
C ASP A 348 -2.11 12.93 -14.13
N ALA A 349 -2.81 12.33 -15.09
CA ALA A 349 -3.88 11.39 -14.81
C ALA A 349 -3.38 10.14 -14.04
N TYR A 350 -2.18 9.65 -14.36
CA TYR A 350 -1.53 8.59 -13.59
C TYR A 350 -1.27 9.01 -12.15
N TYR A 351 -0.68 10.19 -11.95
CA TYR A 351 -0.39 10.71 -10.61
C TYR A 351 -1.66 10.87 -9.78
N GLN A 352 -2.71 11.44 -10.38
CA GLN A 352 -4.01 11.58 -9.74
C GLN A 352 -4.63 10.21 -9.40
N THR A 353 -4.50 9.24 -10.30
CA THR A 353 -5.03 7.88 -10.09
C THR A 353 -4.33 7.20 -8.92
N LEU A 354 -3.00 7.12 -8.94
CA LEU A 354 -2.23 6.46 -7.88
C LEU A 354 -2.40 7.17 -6.53
N GLY A 355 -2.39 8.51 -6.51
CA GLY A 355 -2.64 9.31 -5.30
C GLY A 355 -4.02 9.04 -4.71
N THR A 356 -5.07 9.01 -5.54
CA THR A 356 -6.44 8.73 -5.05
C THR A 356 -6.54 7.35 -4.42
N VAL A 357 -5.99 6.34 -5.08
CA VAL A 357 -6.01 4.94 -4.59
C VAL A 357 -5.24 4.80 -3.29
N SER A 358 -3.98 5.26 -3.26
CA SER A 358 -3.14 5.14 -2.07
C SER A 358 -3.64 6.00 -0.90
N GLY A 359 -4.20 7.17 -1.15
CA GLY A 359 -4.79 8.04 -0.13
C GLY A 359 -5.94 7.39 0.60
N ALA A 360 -6.94 6.94 -0.16
CA ALA A 360 -8.13 6.31 0.38
C ALA A 360 -7.76 5.01 1.12
N LEU A 361 -7.07 4.08 0.46
CA LEU A 361 -6.68 2.81 1.07
C LEU A 361 -5.83 3.00 2.33
N SER A 362 -4.85 3.91 2.30
CA SER A 362 -4.00 4.16 3.47
C SER A 362 -4.79 4.71 4.66
N SER A 363 -5.82 5.52 4.42
CA SER A 363 -6.67 6.05 5.49
C SER A 363 -7.58 5.00 6.12
N TRP A 364 -7.99 3.98 5.35
CA TRP A 364 -8.76 2.84 5.86
C TRP A 364 -7.89 1.87 6.65
N LEU A 365 -6.61 1.76 6.29
CA LEU A 365 -5.64 0.88 6.93
C LEU A 365 -5.04 1.47 8.22
N CYS A 366 -4.87 2.79 8.25
CA CYS A 366 -4.14 3.50 9.30
C CYS A 366 -4.97 4.64 9.88
N GLU A 367 -5.56 4.45 11.06
CA GLU A 367 -6.34 5.52 11.74
C GLU A 367 -5.51 6.79 12.02
N SER A 368 -4.19 6.67 12.15
CA SER A 368 -3.28 7.80 12.38
C SER A 368 -3.00 8.62 11.12
N TYR A 369 -3.37 8.11 9.96
CA TYR A 369 -3.18 8.77 8.68
C TYR A 369 -4.35 9.71 8.42
N GLU A 370 -4.04 10.96 8.07
CA GLU A 370 -5.05 11.90 7.59
C GLU A 370 -5.83 11.29 6.41
N PRO A 371 -7.18 11.29 6.46
CA PRO A 371 -7.99 10.85 5.32
C PRO A 371 -7.71 11.74 4.10
N LEU A 372 -7.09 11.16 3.08
CA LEU A 372 -6.80 11.83 1.83
C LEU A 372 -7.70 11.24 0.76
N CYS A 373 -8.66 12.04 0.30
CA CYS A 373 -9.42 11.73 -0.90
C CYS A 373 -9.07 12.75 -1.98
N GLY A 374 -8.66 12.25 -3.14
CA GLY A 374 -8.20 13.08 -4.25
C GLY A 374 -6.75 12.86 -4.64
N ALA A 375 -6.34 13.51 -5.71
CA ALA A 375 -4.95 13.57 -6.09
C ALA A 375 -4.11 14.28 -5.03
N TYR A 376 -3.05 13.63 -4.57
CA TYR A 376 -1.96 14.27 -3.86
C TYR A 376 -0.64 13.80 -4.47
N GLU A 377 0.36 14.68 -4.44
CA GLU A 377 1.68 14.36 -4.92
C GLU A 377 2.30 13.31 -3.97
N TYR A 378 2.40 12.06 -4.42
CA TYR A 378 3.13 11.01 -3.71
C TYR A 378 4.64 11.11 -3.96
N ASP A 379 5.04 12.04 -4.82
CA ASP A 379 6.39 12.53 -5.06
C ASP A 379 6.66 13.90 -4.39
N ALA A 380 5.63 14.63 -3.95
CA ALA A 380 5.74 15.87 -3.18
C ALA A 380 4.60 16.02 -2.15
N VAL A 381 4.81 16.11 -0.86
CA VAL A 381 5.36 17.25 -0.12
C VAL A 381 5.18 16.82 1.34
N GLY A 382 6.13 17.16 2.20
CA GLY A 382 6.18 16.72 3.59
C GLY A 382 7.37 15.81 3.84
N VAL A 383 7.94 15.15 2.82
CA VAL A 383 9.22 14.43 2.96
C VAL A 383 10.33 15.42 3.32
N ALA A 384 10.37 16.63 2.76
CA ALA A 384 11.38 17.63 3.13
C ALA A 384 11.21 18.08 4.60
N GLU A 385 9.99 18.42 5.04
CA GLU A 385 9.69 18.83 6.41
C GLU A 385 9.83 17.67 7.43
N TRP A 386 9.45 16.44 7.06
CA TRP A 386 9.58 15.21 7.84
C TRP A 386 11.03 14.77 7.93
N LEU A 387 11.78 14.76 6.83
CA LEU A 387 13.22 14.53 6.82
C LEU A 387 13.92 15.61 7.64
N GLN A 388 13.48 16.87 7.56
CA GLN A 388 14.03 17.94 8.39
C GLN A 388 13.70 17.74 9.87
N ALA A 389 12.51 17.22 10.21
CA ALA A 389 12.14 16.89 11.58
C ALA A 389 12.89 15.68 12.15
N GLN A 390 13.18 14.68 11.32
CA GLN A 390 13.86 13.43 11.71
C GLN A 390 15.39 13.55 11.69
N HIS A 391 15.93 14.26 10.69
CA HIS A 391 17.36 14.32 10.40
C HIS A 391 17.96 15.72 10.55
N GLY A 392 17.15 16.75 10.78
CA GLY A 392 17.63 18.12 10.95
C GLY A 392 17.95 18.82 9.62
N GLN A 393 18.97 19.68 9.59
CA GLN A 393 19.22 20.52 8.40
C GLN A 393 19.75 19.78 7.17
N TRP A 394 20.31 18.57 7.36
CA TRP A 394 20.93 17.79 6.31
C TRP A 394 20.94 16.30 6.68
N ARG A 395 21.08 15.42 5.69
CA ARG A 395 21.30 13.99 5.89
C ARG A 395 22.45 13.47 5.03
N ALA A 396 23.00 12.33 5.41
CA ALA A 396 23.93 11.58 4.59
C ALA A 396 23.52 10.12 4.50
N PHE A 397 23.90 9.44 3.41
CA PHE A 397 23.60 8.05 3.15
C PHE A 397 24.52 7.50 2.04
N PRO A 398 24.68 6.17 1.91
CA PRO A 398 24.22 5.12 2.84
C PRO A 398 25.03 5.09 4.15
N THR A 399 24.53 4.37 5.17
CA THR A 399 25.26 4.19 6.45
C THR A 399 26.44 3.23 6.35
N ALA A 400 26.61 2.56 5.21
CA ALA A 400 27.78 1.77 4.86
C ALA A 400 28.11 1.99 3.37
N VAL A 401 29.35 2.33 3.05
CA VAL A 401 29.85 2.56 1.69
C VAL A 401 30.99 1.60 1.38
N ASP A 402 31.04 1.10 0.15
CA ASP A 402 32.16 0.30 -0.33
C ASP A 402 33.38 1.19 -0.61
N ALA A 403 34.57 0.61 -0.58
CA ALA A 403 35.82 1.33 -0.77
C ALA A 403 35.86 2.06 -2.13
N GLY A 404 35.82 3.40 -2.09
CA GLY A 404 35.83 4.25 -3.28
C GLY A 404 34.46 4.81 -3.66
N GLU A 405 33.36 4.25 -3.13
CA GLU A 405 32.01 4.75 -3.37
C GLU A 405 31.71 5.98 -2.50
N PRO A 406 31.15 7.06 -3.08
CA PRO A 406 30.95 8.30 -2.36
C PRO A 406 29.81 8.20 -1.34
N LEU A 407 29.97 8.90 -0.22
CA LEU A 407 28.86 9.15 0.71
C LEU A 407 28.02 10.30 0.15
N GLN A 408 26.74 10.07 -0.08
CA GLN A 408 25.82 11.09 -0.55
C GLN A 408 25.39 11.99 0.60
N ILE A 409 25.41 13.30 0.38
CA ILE A 409 24.95 14.31 1.32
C ILE A 409 23.84 15.11 0.65
N GLN A 410 22.73 15.31 1.36
CA GLN A 410 21.61 16.13 0.94
C GLN A 410 21.30 17.21 1.99
N TRP A 411 21.22 18.46 1.56
CA TRP A 411 20.65 19.55 2.36
C TRP A 411 19.12 19.49 2.33
N LEU A 412 18.51 19.52 3.52
CA LEU A 412 17.07 19.41 3.68
C LEU A 412 16.43 20.78 3.95
N ALA A 413 17.22 21.78 4.39
CA ALA A 413 16.75 23.14 4.58
C ALA A 413 17.83 24.19 4.33
N SER A 414 17.45 25.28 3.63
CA SER A 414 18.32 26.45 3.36
C SER A 414 19.71 26.08 2.79
N PRO A 415 19.78 25.39 1.63
CA PRO A 415 21.06 24.92 1.08
C PRO A 415 22.02 26.09 0.85
N LYS A 416 23.21 26.00 1.43
CA LYS A 416 24.29 26.95 1.14
C LYS A 416 24.90 26.59 -0.21
N ALA A 417 25.15 27.59 -1.06
CA ALA A 417 25.83 27.37 -2.34
C ALA A 417 27.20 26.68 -2.18
N VAL A 418 27.90 26.99 -1.08
CA VAL A 418 29.18 26.40 -0.69
C VAL A 418 29.22 26.23 0.84
N TRP A 419 29.74 25.12 1.32
CA TRP A 419 29.81 24.78 2.75
C TRP A 419 31.00 23.85 3.04
N ASN A 420 31.39 23.75 4.31
CA ASN A 420 32.49 22.87 4.74
C ASN A 420 31.94 21.65 5.48
N TYR A 421 32.66 20.54 5.43
CA TYR A 421 32.43 19.38 6.28
C TYR A 421 33.75 18.92 6.94
N GLU A 422 33.60 18.18 8.04
CA GLU A 422 34.68 17.62 8.83
C GLU A 422 34.44 16.11 9.00
N VAL A 423 35.47 15.29 8.76
CA VAL A 423 35.40 13.84 8.93
C VAL A 423 36.26 13.41 10.11
N TYR A 424 35.74 12.48 10.91
CA TYR A 424 36.38 11.91 12.08
C TYR A 424 36.37 10.38 12.00
N ASP A 425 37.36 9.72 12.61
CA ASP A 425 37.38 8.26 12.75
C ASP A 425 36.56 7.76 13.95
N ALA A 426 36.47 6.43 14.11
CA ALA A 426 35.73 5.76 15.18
C ALA A 426 36.12 6.20 16.60
N SER A 427 37.34 6.73 16.80
CA SER A 427 37.82 7.23 18.09
C SER A 427 37.47 8.70 18.34
N GLY A 428 36.85 9.37 17.37
CA GLY A 428 36.55 10.80 17.39
C GLY A 428 37.73 11.68 16.99
N ARG A 429 38.79 11.11 16.41
CA ARG A 429 39.94 11.88 15.93
C ARG A 429 39.63 12.50 14.57
N PHE A 430 39.93 13.79 14.43
CA PHE A 430 39.79 14.54 13.18
C PHE A 430 40.69 13.98 12.09
N ILE A 431 40.12 13.77 10.90
CA ILE A 431 40.84 13.31 9.71
C ILE A 431 41.15 14.51 8.80
N HIS A 432 40.11 15.18 8.31
CA HIS A 432 40.26 16.31 7.41
C HIS A 432 39.00 17.19 7.39
N THR A 433 39.15 18.36 6.77
CA THR A 433 38.05 19.23 6.37
C THR A 433 38.12 19.48 4.86
N ALA A 434 36.97 19.57 4.21
CA ALA A 434 36.85 19.85 2.79
C ALA A 434 35.54 20.59 2.50
N THR A 435 35.37 21.01 1.25
CA THR A 435 34.26 21.85 0.83
C THR A 435 33.27 21.06 -0.03
N GLY A 436 31.99 21.17 0.30
CA GLY A 436 30.87 20.72 -0.52
C GLY A 436 30.18 21.91 -1.20
N ALA A 437 29.43 21.63 -2.25
CA ALA A 437 28.68 22.63 -2.99
C ALA A 437 27.32 22.09 -3.45
N GLY A 438 26.32 22.97 -3.48
CA GLY A 438 24.96 22.63 -3.87
C GLY A 438 24.16 21.90 -2.79
N GLU A 439 22.93 21.55 -3.16
CA GLU A 439 21.98 20.81 -2.32
C GLU A 439 22.38 19.34 -2.16
N TRP A 440 22.89 18.74 -3.23
CA TRP A 440 23.37 17.37 -3.29
C TRP A 440 24.88 17.34 -3.50
N PHE A 441 25.60 16.53 -2.73
CA PHE A 441 27.05 16.40 -2.83
C PHE A 441 27.51 14.97 -2.58
N ALA A 442 28.26 14.42 -3.53
CA ALA A 442 28.91 13.12 -3.42
C ALA A 442 30.29 13.30 -2.75
N MET A 443 30.37 13.01 -1.44
CA MET A 443 31.62 13.12 -0.69
C MET A 443 32.56 11.94 -1.03
N PRO A 444 33.80 12.19 -1.49
CA PRO A 444 34.75 11.13 -1.75
C PRO A 444 35.15 10.40 -0.46
N THR A 445 35.09 9.07 -0.47
CA THR A 445 35.49 8.22 0.68
C THR A 445 36.76 7.42 0.42
N GLY A 446 37.28 7.39 -0.80
CA GLY A 446 38.41 6.53 -1.20
C GLY A 446 39.74 6.77 -0.46
N ASN A 447 39.86 7.87 0.29
CA ASN A 447 41.02 8.18 1.13
C ASN A 447 40.79 7.86 2.63
N LEU A 448 39.63 7.29 2.98
CA LEU A 448 39.29 6.86 4.33
C LEU A 448 39.67 5.39 4.51
N ALA A 449 40.08 5.02 5.73
CA ALA A 449 40.35 3.63 6.05
C ALA A 449 39.03 2.84 6.21
N ALA A 450 39.07 1.52 6.07
CA ALA A 450 37.93 0.68 6.43
C ALA A 450 37.59 0.85 7.93
N GLY A 451 36.30 0.96 8.24
CA GLY A 451 35.79 1.12 9.60
C GLY A 451 34.79 2.27 9.77
N LEU A 452 34.37 2.48 11.02
CA LEU A 452 33.40 3.52 11.39
C LEU A 452 33.99 4.92 11.29
N HIS A 453 33.23 5.82 10.68
CA HIS A 453 33.53 7.24 10.53
C HIS A 453 32.33 8.09 10.95
N PHE A 454 32.61 9.35 11.27
CA PHE A 454 31.61 10.37 11.53
C PHE A 454 31.85 11.58 10.64
N ILE A 455 30.78 12.17 10.13
CA ILE A 455 30.81 13.44 9.42
C ILE A 455 30.01 14.50 10.18
N ARG A 456 30.54 15.72 10.20
CA ARG A 456 29.91 16.92 10.75
C ARG A 456 29.99 18.07 9.78
N ILE A 457 28.97 18.94 9.80
CA ILE A 457 28.96 20.18 9.04
C ILE A 457 29.01 21.34 10.05
N PRO A 458 30.12 22.12 10.11
CA PRO A 458 30.24 23.22 11.05
C PRO A 458 29.09 24.24 10.94
N GLY A 459 28.51 24.59 12.08
CA GLY A 459 27.36 25.50 12.16
C GLY A 459 26.00 24.80 12.13
N THR A 460 25.96 23.48 12.00
CA THR A 460 24.78 22.64 12.26
C THR A 460 24.97 21.86 13.57
N THR A 461 23.92 21.23 14.08
CA THR A 461 23.97 20.46 15.35
C THR A 461 24.06 18.95 15.14
N GLU A 462 23.86 18.52 13.90
CA GLU A 462 23.70 17.13 13.49
C GLU A 462 25.05 16.50 13.14
N SER A 463 25.15 15.18 13.28
CA SER A 463 26.29 14.39 12.85
C SER A 463 25.82 13.06 12.32
N HIS A 464 26.44 12.56 11.25
CA HIS A 464 26.07 11.29 10.64
C HIS A 464 27.19 10.27 10.82
N ARG A 465 26.83 9.01 11.10
CA ARG A 465 27.76 7.88 11.23
C ARG A 465 27.70 7.04 9.96
N PHE A 466 28.84 6.62 9.45
CA PHE A 466 28.89 5.73 8.29
C PHE A 466 30.09 4.79 8.36
N TRP A 467 29.96 3.61 7.77
CA TRP A 467 31.01 2.58 7.73
C TRP A 467 31.65 2.53 6.34
N VAL A 468 32.98 2.50 6.25
CA VAL A 468 33.69 2.21 5.00
C VAL A 468 34.08 0.74 5.02
N GLN A 469 33.68 -0.05 4.03
CA GLN A 469 33.99 -1.48 3.97
C GLN A 469 35.48 -1.76 3.69
#